data_AF-A0A976PFU9-F1
#
_entry.id   AF-A0A976PFU9-F1
#
_cell.length_a   1.000
_cell.length_b   1.000
_cell.length_c   1.000
_cell.angle_alpha   90.00
_cell.angle_beta   90.00
_cell.angle_gamma   90.00
#
_symmetry.space_group_name_H-M   'P 1'
#
loop_
_entity.id
_entity.type
_entity.pdbx_description
1 polymer ?
#
loop_
_entity_poly.entity_id
_entity_poly.type
_entity_poly.pdbx_seq_one_letter_code
_entity_poly.pdbx_strand_id
1 'polypeptide(L)'
;MKIAFVFNLKRSDRIEEAEFDTEDVVEAIATALASKGDEVTKIEMTKDGSWIDQLKLAKPDLVFNTAEGFVGIGREAYAPTVFEQL
;
A
#
# COMPACT_ATOMS: atom_id res chain seq x y z
N MET A 1 15.95 -6.13 -4.91
CA MET A 1 15.46 -4.74 -5.08
C MET A 1 14.70 -4.35 -3.83
N LYS A 2 14.51 -3.06 -3.58
CA LYS A 2 13.63 -2.55 -2.53
C LYS A 2 12.23 -2.36 -3.10
N ILE A 3 11.26 -3.10 -2.57
CA ILE A 3 9.87 -3.00 -2.96
C ILE A 3 9.09 -2.37 -1.81
N ALA A 4 8.40 -1.26 -2.09
CA ALA A 4 7.37 -0.75 -1.19
C ALA A 4 6.04 -1.41 -1.59
N PHE A 5 5.47 -2.19 -0.69
CA PHE A 5 4.13 -2.73 -0.84
C PHE A 5 3.14 -1.81 -0.12
N VAL A 6 2.37 -1.03 -0.89
CA VAL A 6 1.41 -0.04 -0.40
C VAL A 6 0.00 -0.62 -0.45
N PHE A 7 -0.73 -0.61 0.67
CA PHE A 7 -2.05 -1.25 0.80
C PHE A 7 -2.97 -0.49 1.77
N ASN A 8 -4.28 -0.74 1.74
CA ASN A 8 -5.19 -0.42 2.84
C ASN A 8 -5.59 -1.70 3.55
N LEU A 9 -5.53 -1.73 4.89
CA LEU A 9 -5.92 -2.91 5.66
C LEU A 9 -7.41 -2.90 6.01
N LYS A 10 -8.10 -3.98 5.66
CA LYS A 10 -9.48 -4.23 6.06
C LYS A 10 -9.57 -4.55 7.54
N ARG A 11 -10.33 -3.75 8.29
CA ARG A 11 -10.54 -3.91 9.75
C ARG A 11 -12.00 -4.19 10.11
N SER A 12 -12.91 -3.99 9.20
CA SER A 12 -14.35 -4.14 9.40
C SER A 12 -15.08 -4.54 8.12
N ASP A 13 -16.33 -4.97 8.24
CA ASP A 13 -17.22 -5.28 7.11
C ASP A 13 -17.94 -4.04 6.56
N ARG A 14 -17.40 -2.86 6.84
CA ARG A 14 -17.91 -1.60 6.31
C ARG A 14 -17.75 -1.57 4.79
N ILE A 15 -18.74 -1.00 4.10
CA ILE A 15 -18.74 -0.90 2.64
C ILE A 15 -17.50 -0.15 2.14
N GLU A 16 -17.03 0.84 2.91
CA GLU A 16 -15.85 1.63 2.57
C GLU A 16 -14.53 0.84 2.61
N GLU A 17 -14.51 -0.34 3.26
CA GLU A 17 -13.34 -1.23 3.36
C GLU A 17 -13.56 -2.53 2.57
N ALA A 18 -14.63 -2.62 1.76
CA ALA A 18 -14.99 -3.85 1.07
C ALA A 18 -13.89 -4.35 0.12
N GLU A 19 -13.16 -3.41 -0.49
CA GLU A 19 -12.07 -3.63 -1.44
C GLU A 19 -10.68 -3.66 -0.78
N PHE A 20 -10.60 -3.44 0.54
CA PHE A 20 -9.33 -3.50 1.25
C PHE A 20 -8.89 -4.95 1.45
N ASP A 21 -7.58 -5.17 1.42
CA ASP A 21 -6.99 -6.48 1.68
C ASP A 21 -7.08 -6.84 3.16
N THR A 22 -7.37 -8.11 3.45
CA THR A 22 -7.26 -8.66 4.80
C THR A 22 -5.80 -8.89 5.18
N GLU A 23 -5.52 -9.02 6.48
CA GLU A 23 -4.14 -9.22 6.97
C GLU A 23 -3.46 -10.45 6.35
N ASP A 24 -4.19 -11.55 6.20
CA ASP A 24 -3.68 -12.77 5.56
C ASP A 24 -3.34 -12.58 4.08
N VAL A 25 -4.13 -11.80 3.34
CA VAL A 25 -3.85 -11.45 1.94
C VAL A 25 -2.62 -10.55 1.85
N VAL A 26 -2.51 -9.54 2.72
CA VAL A 26 -1.34 -8.66 2.79
C VAL A 26 -0.07 -9.48 3.06
N GLU A 27 -0.07 -10.39 4.03
CA GLU A 27 1.09 -11.24 4.31
C GLU A 27 1.42 -12.20 3.16
N ALA A 28 0.40 -12.76 2.50
CA ALA A 28 0.60 -13.64 1.34
C ALA A 28 1.27 -12.90 0.17
N ILE A 29 0.81 -11.69 -0.14
CA ILE A 29 1.41 -10.84 -1.18
C ILE A 29 2.84 -10.45 -0.80
N ALA A 30 3.07 -9.97 0.43
CA ALA A 30 4.40 -9.59 0.90
C ALA A 30 5.39 -10.76 0.82
N THR A 31 4.97 -11.96 1.22
CA THR A 31 5.77 -13.18 1.12
C THR A 31 6.08 -13.55 -0.33
N ALA A 32 5.10 -13.43 -1.23
CA ALA A 32 5.27 -13.71 -2.65
C ALA A 32 6.26 -12.73 -3.30
N LEU A 33 6.17 -11.44 -2.98
CA LEU A 33 7.10 -10.41 -3.46
C LEU A 33 8.53 -10.67 -2.95
N ALA A 34 8.68 -11.08 -1.68
CA ALA A 34 9.99 -11.36 -1.08
C ALA A 34 10.63 -12.67 -1.58
N SER A 35 9.87 -13.55 -2.25
CA SER A 35 10.30 -14.93 -2.60
C SER A 35 11.57 -15.01 -3.46
N LYS A 36 11.95 -13.94 -4.15
CA LYS A 36 13.16 -13.86 -5.00
C LYS A 36 14.35 -13.17 -4.32
N GLY A 37 14.24 -12.87 -3.03
CA GLY A 37 15.27 -12.16 -2.26
C GLY A 37 15.15 -10.63 -2.33
N ASP A 38 14.00 -10.12 -2.75
CA ASP A 38 13.68 -8.69 -2.68
C ASP A 38 13.40 -8.24 -1.23
N GLU A 39 13.82 -7.02 -0.89
CA GLU A 39 13.53 -6.39 0.41
C GLU A 39 12.16 -5.72 0.33
N VAL A 40 11.16 -6.29 1.02
CA VAL A 40 9.78 -5.80 0.98
C VAL A 40 9.48 -4.96 2.23
N THR A 41 9.14 -3.70 2.03
CA THR A 41 8.61 -2.81 3.07
C THR A 41 7.10 -2.69 2.91
N LYS A 42 6.34 -3.22 3.89
CA LYS A 42 4.89 -3.03 3.97
C LYS A 42 4.59 -1.60 4.44
N ILE A 43 3.82 -0.85 3.67
CA ILE A 43 3.42 0.52 3.97
C ILE A 43 1.89 0.58 3.91
N GLU A 44 1.26 0.68 5.07
CA GLU A 44 -0.18 0.86 5.10
C GLU A 44 -0.52 2.32 4.77
N MET A 45 -1.38 2.54 3.77
CA MET A 45 -1.95 3.84 3.47
C MET A 45 -2.93 4.25 4.57
N THR A 46 -2.56 5.26 5.35
CA THR A 46 -3.34 5.83 6.45
C THR A 46 -3.98 7.17 6.06
N LYS A 47 -5.09 7.53 6.73
CA LYS A 47 -5.80 8.80 6.46
C LYS A 47 -4.99 10.05 6.83
N ASP A 48 -4.09 9.94 7.78
CA ASP A 48 -3.25 11.05 8.26
C ASP A 48 -2.07 11.37 7.32
N GLY A 49 -1.88 10.58 6.26
CA GLY A 49 -0.82 10.80 5.28
C GLY A 49 0.57 10.36 5.73
N SER A 50 0.74 9.80 6.93
CA SER A 50 2.05 9.38 7.45
C SER A 50 2.73 8.30 6.58
N TRP A 51 1.95 7.54 5.82
CA TRP A 51 2.43 6.58 4.83
C TRP A 51 3.33 7.21 3.74
N ILE A 52 3.13 8.49 3.41
CA ILE A 52 3.95 9.22 2.41
C ILE A 52 5.38 9.39 2.92
N ASP A 53 5.54 9.71 4.21
CA ASP A 53 6.86 9.86 4.82
C ASP A 53 7.56 8.51 4.96
N GLN A 54 6.81 7.44 5.29
CA GLN A 54 7.33 6.07 5.27
C GLN A 54 7.83 5.68 3.88
N LEU A 55 7.07 6.02 2.82
CA LEU A 55 7.45 5.74 1.43
C LEU A 55 8.73 6.47 1.01
N LYS A 56 8.84 7.77 1.35
CA LYS A 56 10.06 8.55 1.12
C LYS A 56 11.28 7.98 1.84
N LEU A 57 11.10 7.49 3.07
CA LEU A 57 12.17 6.88 3.85
C LEU A 57 12.60 5.53 3.27
N ALA A 58 11.65 4.73 2.79
CA ALA A 58 11.90 3.42 2.21
C ALA A 58 12.76 3.49 0.94
N LYS A 59 12.66 4.58 0.17
CA LYS A 59 13.37 4.79 -1.12
C LYS A 59 13.32 3.53 -2.01
N PRO A 60 12.11 3.05 -2.34
CA PRO A 60 11.95 1.81 -3.09
C PRO A 60 12.41 1.97 -4.54
N ASP A 61 12.88 0.87 -5.13
CA ASP A 61 13.11 0.76 -6.57
C ASP A 61 11.78 0.53 -7.32
N LEU A 62 10.78 -0.05 -6.64
CA LEU A 62 9.46 -0.36 -7.17
C LEU A 62 8.39 -0.17 -6.10
N VAL A 63 7.27 0.45 -6.47
CA VAL A 63 6.05 0.47 -5.66
C VAL A 63 5.09 -0.58 -6.20
N PHE A 64 4.71 -1.54 -5.36
CA PHE A 64 3.60 -2.46 -5.62
C PHE A 64 2.40 -1.94 -4.84
N ASN A 65 1.34 -1.48 -5.52
CA ASN A 65 0.20 -0.82 -4.87
C ASN A 65 -1.08 -1.65 -5.01
N THR A 66 -1.70 -1.96 -3.88
CA THR A 66 -3.10 -2.43 -3.78
C THR A 66 -3.95 -1.48 -2.94
N ALA A 67 -3.43 -0.31 -2.54
CA ALA A 67 -4.22 0.67 -1.80
C ALA A 67 -5.28 1.33 -2.70
N GLU A 68 -6.52 1.31 -2.21
CA GLU A 68 -7.71 1.87 -2.86
C GLU A 68 -8.01 3.30 -2.40
N GLY A 69 -7.45 3.72 -1.26
CA GLY A 69 -7.78 4.98 -0.62
C GLY A 69 -9.13 5.00 0.07
N PHE A 70 -9.56 6.18 0.55
CA PHE A 70 -10.63 6.26 1.55
C PHE A 70 -11.95 6.88 1.09
N VAL A 71 -11.91 7.94 0.27
CA VAL A 71 -13.10 8.76 -0.01
C VAL A 71 -13.10 9.34 -1.42
N GLY A 72 -14.30 9.47 -1.99
CA GLY A 72 -14.53 10.11 -3.28
C GLY A 72 -14.20 9.23 -4.49
N ILE A 73 -14.59 9.70 -5.66
CA ILE A 73 -14.43 8.98 -6.93
C ILE A 73 -12.97 8.80 -7.35
N GLY A 74 -12.06 9.64 -6.83
CA GLY A 74 -10.64 9.62 -7.14
C GLY A 74 -9.78 8.90 -6.11
N ARG A 75 -10.37 8.15 -5.17
CA ARG A 75 -9.63 7.52 -4.06
C ARG A 75 -8.48 6.62 -4.55
N GLU A 76 -8.74 5.84 -5.60
CA GLU A 76 -7.81 4.86 -6.15
C GLU A 76 -6.67 5.54 -6.92
N ALA A 77 -6.92 6.75 -7.44
CA ALA A 77 -5.92 7.56 -8.14
C ALA A 77 -5.00 8.34 -7.19
N TYR A 78 -5.34 8.46 -5.91
CA TYR A 78 -4.58 9.29 -4.96
C TYR A 78 -3.16 8.79 -4.76
N ALA A 79 -2.97 7.52 -4.40
CA ALA A 79 -1.64 6.98 -4.15
C ALA A 79 -0.76 6.97 -5.41
N PRO A 80 -1.23 6.50 -6.59
CA PRO A 80 -0.49 6.63 -7.85
C PRO A 80 -0.06 8.06 -8.17
N THR A 81 -0.94 9.04 -7.95
CA THR A 81 -0.61 10.45 -8.19
C THR A 81 0.48 10.95 -7.24
N VAL A 82 0.50 10.49 -5.99
CA VAL A 82 1.59 10.82 -5.05
C VAL A 82 2.90 10.18 -5.48
N PHE A 83 2.89 8.91 -5.94
CA PHE A 83 4.12 8.21 -6.35
C PHE A 83 4.87 8.95 -7.47
N GLU A 84 4.14 9.52 -8.44
CA GLU A 84 4.69 10.34 -9.54
C GLU A 84 5.33 11.66 -9.09
N GLN A 85 5.17 12.06 -7.82
CA GLN A 85 5.67 13.32 -7.27
C GLN A 85 6.79 13.13 -6.23
N LEU A 86 7.21 11.88 -5.96
CA LEU A 86 8.26 11.52 -5.01
C LEU A 86 9.57 11.18 -5.71
#